data_AF-A0AAU5N645-F1
#
_entry.id   AF-A0AAU5N645-F1
#
_cell.length_a   1.000
_cell.length_b   1.000
_cell.length_c   1.000
_cell.angle_alpha   90.00
_cell.angle_beta   90.00
_cell.angle_gamma   90.00
#
_symmetry.space_group_name_H-M   'P 1'
#
loop_
_entity.id
_entity.type
_entity.pdbx_description
1 polymer ?
#
loop_
_entity_poly.entity_id
_entity_poly.type
_entity_poly.pdbx_seq_one_letter_code
_entity_poly.pdbx_strand_id
1 'polypeptide(L)' 'MAAQQVQWGVDDVLWNRLSAEERAEIDALVAAGRSVQAIVVMRECAALPQPDLRECVDLLAQRFTVLRE' A
#
# COMPACT_ATOMS: atom_id res chain seq x y z
N MET A 1 -2.92 26.51 -12.06
CA MET A 1 -2.14 25.28 -12.29
C MET A 1 -2.36 24.35 -11.11
N ALA A 2 -3.32 23.43 -11.22
CA ALA A 2 -3.61 22.43 -10.21
C ALA A 2 -3.03 21.11 -10.69
N ALA A 3 -1.87 20.72 -10.18
CA ALA A 3 -1.21 19.45 -10.47
C ALA A 3 -0.98 18.72 -9.15
N GLN A 4 -2.07 18.36 -8.46
CA GLN A 4 -1.99 17.56 -7.23
C GLN A 4 -3.36 16.98 -6.85
N GLN A 5 -3.99 16.21 -7.75
CA GLN A 5 -5.21 15.46 -7.41
C GLN A 5 -5.28 14.06 -8.07
N VAL A 6 -4.35 13.71 -8.96
CA VAL A 6 -4.42 12.45 -9.73
C VAL A 6 -3.60 11.31 -9.09
N GLN A 7 -2.70 11.60 -8.15
CA GLN A 7 -1.81 10.59 -7.57
C GLN A 7 -2.46 9.75 -6.45
N TRP A 8 -3.49 10.25 -5.77
CA TRP A 8 -4.14 9.54 -4.66
C TRP A 8 -5.15 8.46 -5.08
N GLY A 9 -5.61 8.46 -6.34
CA GLY A 9 -6.68 7.55 -6.75
C GLY A 9 -6.26 6.10 -7.01
N VAL A 10 -4.98 5.85 -7.35
CA VAL A 10 -4.51 4.52 -7.75
C VAL A 10 -4.12 3.67 -6.52
N ASP A 11 -3.54 4.30 -5.50
CA ASP A 11 -3.13 3.59 -4.28
C ASP A 11 -4.34 3.16 -3.44
N ASP A 12 -5.40 3.98 -3.43
CA ASP A 12 -6.69 3.62 -2.83
C ASP A 12 -7.29 2.37 -3.51
N VAL A 13 -7.04 2.17 -4.82
CA VAL A 13 -7.52 0.96 -5.51
C VAL A 13 -6.79 -0.27 -5.01
N LEU A 14 -5.46 -0.23 -4.86
CA LEU A 14 -4.70 -1.35 -4.31
C LEU A 14 -5.09 -1.62 -2.86
N TRP A 15 -5.18 -0.60 -2.02
CA TRP A 15 -5.59 -0.75 -0.63
C TRP A 15 -6.99 -1.36 -0.50
N ASN A 16 -7.91 -0.96 -1.37
CA ASN A 16 -9.29 -1.47 -1.35
C ASN A 16 -9.44 -2.91 -1.84
N ARG A 17 -8.47 -3.44 -2.59
CA ARG A 17 -8.44 -4.86 -3.02
C ARG A 17 -8.06 -5.81 -1.89
N LEU A 18 -7.37 -5.30 -0.87
CA LEU A 18 -6.91 -6.10 0.27
C LEU A 18 -8.04 -6.30 1.28
N SER A 19 -8.10 -7.48 1.90
CA SER A 19 -8.99 -7.76 3.03
C SER A 19 -8.58 -6.96 4.28
N ALA A 20 -9.47 -6.90 5.28
CA ALA A 20 -9.18 -6.20 6.53
C ALA A 20 -7.99 -6.83 7.29
N GLU A 21 -7.84 -8.15 7.20
CA GLU A 21 -6.74 -8.89 7.83
C GLU A 21 -5.40 -8.57 7.14
N GLU A 22 -5.38 -8.57 5.81
CA GLU A 22 -4.20 -8.22 5.02
C GLU A 22 -3.75 -6.78 5.24
N ARG A 23 -4.71 -5.83 5.32
CA ARG A 23 -4.42 -4.44 5.65
C ARG A 23 -3.78 -4.31 7.03
N ALA A 24 -4.29 -5.05 8.02
CA ALA A 24 -3.72 -5.04 9.37
C ALA A 24 -2.31 -5.64 9.42
N GLU A 25 -2.05 -6.72 8.67
CA GLU A 25 -0.71 -7.29 8.54
C GLU A 25 0.26 -6.31 7.91
N ILE A 26 -0.14 -5.67 6.80
CA ILE A 26 0.68 -4.65 6.12
C ILE A 26 0.99 -3.49 7.06
N ASP A 27 0.01 -3.00 7.81
CA ASP A 27 0.23 -1.92 8.78
C ASP A 27 1.21 -2.33 9.88
N ALA A 28 1.12 -3.56 10.40
CA ALA A 28 2.07 -4.07 11.37
C ALA A 28 3.50 -4.17 10.81
N LEU A 29 3.65 -4.59 9.55
CA LEU A 29 4.94 -4.65 8.86
C LEU A 29 5.52 -3.26 8.62
N VAL A 30 4.69 -2.29 8.23
CA VAL A 30 5.07 -0.88 8.04
C VAL A 30 5.53 -0.28 9.36
N ALA A 31 4.75 -0.45 10.43
CA ALA A 31 5.10 0.05 11.77
C ALA A 31 6.42 -0.55 12.29
N ALA A 32 6.72 -1.80 11.93
CA ALA A 32 7.98 -2.47 12.26
C ALA A 32 9.16 -2.12 11.33
N GLY A 33 8.98 -1.25 10.34
CA GLY A 33 10.02 -0.89 9.35
C GLY A 33 10.35 -2.01 8.35
N ARG A 34 9.49 -3.03 8.22
CA ARG A 34 9.69 -4.21 7.37
C ARG A 34 9.14 -4.01 5.96
N SER A 35 9.67 -3.01 5.27
CA SER A 35 9.18 -2.54 3.96
C SER A 35 9.13 -3.62 2.88
N VAL A 36 10.15 -4.47 2.78
CA VAL A 36 10.21 -5.52 1.75
C VAL A 36 9.12 -6.56 1.97
N GLN A 37 8.88 -6.97 3.22
CA GLN A 37 7.83 -7.93 3.54
C GLN A 37 6.44 -7.34 3.33
N ALA A 38 6.22 -6.07 3.67
CA ALA A 38 4.97 -5.39 3.37
C ALA A 38 4.67 -5.40 1.86
N ILE A 39 5.68 -5.13 1.01
CA ILE A 39 5.52 -5.19 -0.45
C ILE A 39 5.22 -6.61 -0.94
N VAL A 40 5.85 -7.64 -0.38
CA VAL A 40 5.56 -9.04 -0.72
C VAL A 40 4.09 -9.36 -0.42
N VAL A 41 3.62 -9.05 0.79
CA VAL A 41 2.23 -9.27 1.20
C VAL A 41 1.26 -8.52 0.28
N MET A 42 1.53 -7.24 -0.03
CA MET A 42 0.72 -6.47 -0.99
C MET A 42 0.60 -7.16 -2.36
N ARG A 43 1.70 -7.71 -2.90
CA ARG A 43 1.70 -8.35 -4.22
C ARG A 43 1.05 -9.72 -4.23
N GLU A 44 1.17 -10.47 -3.14
CA GLU A 44 0.59 -11.81 -3.02
C GLU A 44 -0.91 -11.76 -2.73
N CYS A 45 -1.35 -10.81 -1.89
CA CYS A 45 -2.73 -10.72 -1.43
C CYS A 45 -3.66 -9.94 -2.36
N ALA A 46 -3.14 -8.97 -3.14
CA ALA A 46 -3.99 -8.10 -3.96
C ALA A 46 -4.74 -8.79 -5.12
N ALA A 47 -4.67 -10.12 -5.26
CA ALA A 47 -5.25 -10.91 -6.35
C ALA A 47 -4.79 -10.45 -7.75
N LEU A 48 -5.31 -11.08 -8.81
CA LEU A 48 -4.97 -10.72 -10.19
C LEU A 48 -5.79 -9.51 -10.69
N PRO A 49 -5.18 -8.58 -11.44
CA PRO A 49 -3.76 -8.54 -11.81
C PRO A 49 -2.89 -8.14 -10.62
N GLN A 50 -1.72 -8.80 -10.48
CA GLN A 50 -0.78 -8.45 -9.43
C GLN A 50 -0.35 -6.99 -9.59
N PRO A 51 -0.30 -6.22 -8.50
CA PRO A 51 0.16 -4.85 -8.56
C PRO A 51 1.64 -4.79 -8.92
N ASP A 52 1.99 -3.73 -9.65
CA ASP A 52 3.37 -3.42 -9.96
C ASP A 52 4.10 -2.97 -8.70
N LEU A 53 5.43 -3.12 -8.72
CA LEU A 53 6.27 -2.68 -7.60
C LEU A 53 6.09 -1.19 -7.29
N ARG A 54 5.82 -0.36 -8.32
CA ARG A 54 5.57 1.07 -8.13
C ARG A 54 4.34 1.31 -7.27
N GLU A 55 3.22 0.68 -7.61
CA GLU A 55 1.96 0.82 -6.86
C GLU A 55 2.13 0.36 -5.40
N CYS A 56 2.89 -0.71 -5.18
CA CYS A 56 3.17 -1.18 -3.82
C CYS A 56 4.04 -0.19 -3.03
N VAL A 57 5.05 0.42 -3.67
CA VAL A 57 5.93 1.41 -3.03
C VAL A 57 5.18 2.70 -2.73
N ASP A 58 4.30 3.14 -3.62
CA ASP A 58 3.48 4.34 -3.43
C ASP A 58 2.52 4.14 -2.24
N LEU A 59 1.79 3.02 -2.21
CA LEU A 59 0.95 2.64 -1.06
C LEU A 59 1.76 2.51 0.24
N LEU A 60 2.95 1.91 0.20
CA LEU A 60 3.82 1.79 1.37
C LEU A 60 4.20 3.16 1.94
N ALA A 61 4.57 4.12 1.08
CA ALA A 61 4.90 5.48 1.50
C ALA A 61 3.70 6.20 2.14
N GLN A 62 2.49 5.99 1.61
CA GLN A 62 1.27 6.50 2.23
C GLN A 62 1.05 5.91 3.63
N ARG A 63 1.18 4.58 3.77
CA ARG A 63 1.01 3.91 5.08
C ARG A 63 2.02 4.39 6.12
N PHE A 64 3.26 4.61 5.73
CA PHE A 64 4.26 5.23 6.61
C PHE A 64 3.87 6.63 7.07
N THR A 65 3.20 7.40 6.23
CA THR A 65 2.72 8.74 6.60
C THR A 65 1.58 8.62 7.61
N VAL A 66 0.56 7.82 7.30
CA VAL A 66 -0.63 7.64 8.15
C VAL A 66 -0.31 7.05 9.52
N LEU A 67 0.64 6.11 9.61
CA LEU A 67 0.99 5.46 10.88
C LEU A 67 1.97 6.27 11.76
N ARG A 68 2.50 7.39 11.24
CA ARG A 68 3.39 8.28 11.99
C ARG A 68 2.69 9.51 12.56
N GLU A 69 1.48 9.81 12.07
CA GLU A 69 0.56 10.82 12.61
C GLU A 69 -0.29 10.25 13.76
#